data_AF-A0A1F5LIW3-F1
#
_entry.id   AF-A0A1F5LIW3-F1
#
_cell.length_a   1.000
_cell.length_b   1.000
_cell.length_c   1.000
_cell.angle_alpha   90.00
_cell.angle_beta   90.00
_cell.angle_gamma   90.00
#
_symmetry.space_group_name_H-M   'P 1'
#
loop_
_entity.id
_entity.type
_entity.pdbx_description
1 polymer ?
#
loop_
_entity_poly.entity_id
_entity_poly.type
_entity_poly.pdbx_seq_one_letter_code
_entity_poly.pdbx_strand_id
1 'polypeptide(L)'
;MIQFPIISFDYFQPSPAKKFIGLTEHPGVLGGQVNIFDELKPIHPDELMGEWDGYILTTGHPFEDELETLNWFGNTFDSTDDVAPLIVARNVT
;
A
#
# COMPACT_ATOMS: atom_id res chain seq x y z
N MET A 1 -39.61 2.39 -27.35
CA MET A 1 -38.63 1.29 -27.24
C MET A 1 -37.47 1.85 -26.44
N ILE A 2 -37.19 1.33 -25.24
CA ILE A 2 -36.12 1.85 -24.37
C ILE A 2 -34.83 1.11 -24.75
N GLN A 3 -33.81 1.85 -25.17
CA GLN A 3 -32.47 1.34 -25.44
C GLN A 3 -31.69 1.37 -24.12
N PHE A 4 -31.24 0.22 -23.62
CA PHE A 4 -30.28 0.17 -22.52
C PHE A 4 -28.86 0.36 -23.08
N PRO A 5 -27.99 1.15 -22.44
CA PRO A 5 -26.60 1.23 -22.85
C PRO A 5 -25.94 -0.15 -22.68
N ILE A 6 -25.15 -0.56 -23.67
CA ILE A 6 -24.27 -1.72 -23.55
C ILE A 6 -23.13 -1.29 -22.63
N ILE A 7 -23.24 -1.62 -21.34
CA ILE A 7 -22.19 -1.41 -20.36
C ILE A 7 -21.14 -2.51 -20.57
N SER A 8 -19.86 -2.12 -20.77
CA SER A 8 -18.77 -3.09 -20.83
C SER A 8 -18.68 -3.86 -19.52
N PHE A 9 -18.39 -5.15 -19.58
CA PHE A 9 -18.19 -6.00 -18.40
C PHE A 9 -17.14 -5.41 -17.42
N ASP A 10 -16.18 -4.66 -17.97
CA ASP A 10 -15.09 -4.06 -17.20
C ASP A 10 -15.54 -2.89 -16.30
N TYR A 11 -16.75 -2.36 -16.51
CA TYR A 11 -17.28 -1.22 -15.77
C TYR A 11 -17.42 -1.47 -14.26
N PHE A 12 -17.57 -2.75 -13.87
CA PHE A 12 -17.73 -3.15 -12.47
C PHE A 12 -16.43 -3.66 -11.83
N GLN A 13 -15.30 -3.60 -12.55
CA GLN A 13 -14.04 -4.06 -12.01
C GLN A 13 -13.55 -3.10 -10.92
N PRO A 14 -12.93 -3.62 -9.84
CA PRO A 14 -12.33 -2.77 -8.82
C PRO A 14 -11.22 -1.90 -9.43
N SER A 15 -11.10 -0.66 -8.96
CA SER A 15 -10.00 0.22 -9.35
C SER A 15 -8.65 -0.41 -9.00
N PRO A 16 -7.56 -0.01 -9.68
CA PRO A 16 -6.21 -0.46 -9.32
C PRO A 16 -5.90 -0.29 -7.83
N ALA A 17 -6.31 0.84 -7.22
CA ALA A 17 -6.17 1.07 -5.79
C ALA A 17 -6.92 0.04 -4.93
N LYS A 18 -8.16 -0.32 -5.27
CA LYS A 18 -8.90 -1.36 -4.55
C LYS A 18 -8.26 -2.74 -4.71
N LYS A 19 -7.76 -3.06 -5.91
CA LYS A 19 -7.03 -4.31 -6.15
C LYS A 19 -5.74 -4.37 -5.35
N PHE A 20 -4.98 -3.27 -5.28
CA PHE A 20 -3.74 -3.17 -4.53
C PHE A 20 -3.97 -3.30 -3.02
N ILE A 21 -5.00 -2.64 -2.48
CA ILE A 21 -5.40 -2.83 -1.08
C ILE A 21 -5.77 -4.29 -0.80
N GLY A 22 -6.47 -4.96 -1.73
CA GLY A 22 -6.80 -6.38 -1.56
C GLY A 22 -5.58 -7.31 -1.41
N LEU A 23 -4.38 -6.89 -1.83
CA LEU A 23 -3.15 -7.66 -1.61
C LEU A 23 -2.78 -7.77 -0.12
N THR A 24 -3.25 -6.85 0.74
CA THR A 24 -2.97 -6.89 2.18
C THR A 24 -3.84 -7.89 2.94
N GLU A 25 -4.85 -8.47 2.29
CA GLU A 25 -5.79 -9.43 2.91
C GLU A 25 -5.27 -10.88 2.88
N HIS A 26 -4.23 -11.15 2.08
CA HIS A 26 -3.72 -12.49 1.85
C HIS A 26 -2.21 -12.56 2.16
N PRO A 27 -1.84 -12.91 3.40
CA PRO A 27 -0.43 -13.03 3.78
C PRO A 27 0.23 -14.17 2.99
N GLY A 28 1.27 -13.84 2.22
CA GLY A 28 2.03 -14.78 1.39
C GLY A 28 2.87 -14.07 0.34
N VAL A 29 3.81 -14.79 -0.27
CA VAL A 29 4.67 -14.23 -1.32
C VAL A 29 3.84 -13.86 -2.55
N LEU A 30 3.80 -12.56 -2.86
CA LEU A 30 2.92 -12.01 -3.89
C LEU A 30 3.49 -12.15 -5.31
N GLY A 31 4.80 -12.35 -5.47
CA GLY A 31 5.44 -12.49 -6.79
C GLY A 31 5.02 -11.36 -7.75
N GLY A 32 4.62 -11.69 -8.98
CA GLY A 32 4.18 -10.71 -9.99
C GLY A 32 2.84 -10.01 -9.72
N GLN A 33 2.17 -10.26 -8.58
CA GLN A 33 0.90 -9.62 -8.23
C GLN A 33 1.06 -8.14 -7.89
N VAL A 34 2.26 -7.71 -7.51
CA VAL A 34 2.56 -6.29 -7.22
C VAL A 34 2.62 -5.41 -8.47
N ASN A 35 2.56 -5.98 -9.69
CA ASN A 35 2.55 -5.21 -10.95
C ASN A 35 1.37 -4.22 -11.03
N ILE A 36 0.29 -4.45 -10.27
CA ILE A 36 -0.84 -3.50 -10.17
C ILE A 36 -0.40 -2.13 -9.61
N PHE A 37 0.74 -2.06 -8.92
CA PHE A 37 1.34 -0.82 -8.46
C PHE A 37 1.60 0.17 -9.60
N ASP A 38 1.99 -0.32 -10.78
CA ASP A 38 2.28 0.52 -11.96
C ASP A 38 1.03 1.23 -12.52
N GLU A 39 -0.16 0.78 -12.12
CA GLU A 39 -1.45 1.35 -12.53
C GLU A 39 -2.00 2.38 -11.52
N LEU A 40 -1.34 2.58 -10.39
CA LEU A 40 -1.77 3.54 -9.37
C LEU A 40 -1.54 4.98 -9.84
N LYS A 41 -2.45 5.88 -9.45
CA LYS A 41 -2.24 7.31 -9.68
C LYS A 41 -1.19 7.83 -8.70
N PRO A 42 -0.28 8.72 -9.14
CA PRO A 42 0.61 9.40 -8.22
C PRO A 42 -0.19 10.36 -7.33
N ILE A 43 0.40 10.71 -6.19
CA ILE A 43 -0.08 11.75 -5.28
C ILE A 43 0.97 12.86 -5.16
N HIS A 44 0.55 14.05 -4.76
CA HIS A 44 1.45 15.16 -4.45
C HIS A 44 2.11 14.96 -3.08
N PRO A 45 3.38 15.37 -2.86
CA PRO A 45 4.03 15.22 -1.56
C PRO A 45 3.27 15.84 -0.38
N ASP A 46 2.57 16.96 -0.62
CA ASP A 46 1.72 17.60 0.41
C ASP A 46 0.57 16.73 0.90
N GLU A 47 0.19 15.69 0.15
CA GLU A 47 -0.86 14.74 0.51
C GLU A 47 -0.35 13.61 1.43
N LEU A 48 0.97 13.54 1.68
CA LEU A 48 1.58 12.51 2.53
C LEU A 48 1.62 12.88 4.02
N MET A 49 1.30 14.12 4.39
CA MET A 49 1.47 14.62 5.76
C MET A 49 0.71 13.78 6.80
N GLY A 50 1.34 13.55 7.95
CA GLY A 50 0.77 12.83 9.09
C GLY A 50 1.43 11.48 9.39
N GLU A 51 0.77 10.70 10.25
CA GLU A 51 1.20 9.38 10.70
C GLU A 51 0.54 8.29 9.85
N TRP A 52 1.33 7.30 9.44
CA TRP A 52 0.89 6.19 8.60
C TRP A 52 1.27 4.86 9.23
N ASP A 53 0.28 4.01 9.43
CA ASP A 53 0.47 2.62 9.82
C ASP A 53 1.10 1.83 8.66
N GLY A 54 2.20 1.14 8.94
CA GLY A 54 2.94 0.34 7.98
C GLY A 54 2.29 -1.02 7.71
N TYR A 55 2.45 -1.52 6.48
CA TYR A 55 2.16 -2.91 6.13
C TYR A 55 3.23 -3.43 5.17
N ILE A 56 3.67 -4.67 5.37
CA ILE A 56 4.66 -5.33 4.52
C ILE A 56 3.97 -6.26 3.54
N LEU A 57 4.04 -5.91 2.25
CA LEU A 57 3.69 -6.82 1.16
C LEU A 57 4.86 -7.79 0.95
N THR A 58 4.67 -9.08 1.23
CA THR A 58 5.74 -10.07 1.10
C THR A 58 6.08 -10.30 -0.37
N THR A 59 7.22 -9.77 -0.82
CA THR A 59 7.73 -9.94 -2.18
C THR A 59 8.97 -10.83 -2.24
N GLY A 60 9.53 -11.18 -1.08
CA GLY A 60 10.81 -11.88 -0.97
C GLY A 60 12.00 -10.92 -0.94
N HIS A 61 11.77 -9.64 -0.67
CA HIS A 61 12.84 -8.67 -0.47
C HIS A 61 13.54 -8.92 0.87
N PRO A 62 14.88 -8.94 0.94
CA PRO A 62 15.61 -9.28 2.17
C PRO A 62 15.21 -8.43 3.36
N PHE A 63 15.00 -7.12 3.15
CA PHE A 63 14.70 -6.14 4.20
C PHE A 63 13.31 -6.30 4.86
N GLU A 64 12.47 -7.21 4.38
CA GLU A 64 11.17 -7.51 4.99
C GLU A 64 11.35 -8.05 6.42
N ASP A 65 12.33 -8.95 6.62
CA ASP A 65 12.61 -9.58 7.92
C ASP A 65 13.20 -8.57 8.93
N GLU A 66 14.02 -7.63 8.46
CA GLU A 66 14.57 -6.57 9.32
C GLU A 66 13.48 -5.63 9.84
N LEU A 67 12.49 -5.26 9.02
CA LEU A 67 11.38 -4.40 9.46
C LEU A 67 10.52 -5.08 10.53
N GLU A 68 10.27 -6.38 10.39
CA GLU A 68 9.59 -7.17 11.43
C GLU A 68 10.42 -7.21 12.73
N THR A 69 11.73 -7.47 12.61
CA THR A 69 12.66 -7.52 13.76
C THR A 69 12.73 -6.18 14.50
N LEU A 70 12.68 -5.07 13.77
CA LEU A 70 12.69 -3.72 14.32
C LEU A 70 11.36 -3.35 15.00
N ASN A 71 10.33 -4.18 14.89
CA ASN A 71 8.96 -3.86 15.32
C ASN A 71 8.49 -2.56 14.66
N TRP A 72 8.71 -2.46 13.34
CA TRP A 72 8.31 -1.30 12.55
C TRP A 72 6.80 -1.12 12.60
N PHE A 73 6.39 0.07 13.04
CA PHE A 73 5.01 0.49 13.16
C PHE A 73 4.55 1.26 11.92
N GLY A 74 5.44 2.09 11.34
CA GLY A 74 5.05 2.97 10.25
C GLY A 74 5.97 4.15 10.03
N ASN A 75 5.41 5.21 9.45
CA ASN A 75 6.12 6.42 9.05
C ASN A 75 5.37 7.67 9.52
N THR A 76 6.11 8.75 9.76
CA THR A 76 5.54 10.08 10.01
C THR A 76 6.12 11.09 9.03
N PHE A 77 5.26 11.84 8.36
CA PHE A 77 5.63 12.94 7.47
C PHE A 77 5.25 14.27 8.14
N ASP A 78 6.24 14.96 8.70
CA ASP A 78 6.03 16.25 9.37
C ASP A 78 6.02 17.41 8.36
N SER A 79 6.81 17.30 7.28
CA SER A 79 6.78 18.20 6.13
C SER A 79 7.31 17.51 4.87
N THR A 80 7.30 18.20 3.73
CA THR A 80 7.90 17.68 2.49
C THR A 80 9.42 17.48 2.58
N ASP A 81 10.08 18.15 3.53
CA ASP A 81 11.53 18.09 3.76
C ASP A 81 11.90 17.38 5.08
N ASP A 82 10.92 16.90 5.84
CA ASP A 82 11.13 16.28 7.15
C ASP A 82 10.22 15.07 7.33
N VAL A 83 10.84 13.89 7.42
CA VAL A 83 10.18 12.59 7.47
C VAL A 83 10.90 11.72 8.48
N ALA A 84 10.12 11.06 9.34
CA ALA A 84 10.57 9.95 10.17
C ALA A 84 10.19 8.63 9.49
N PRO A 85 11.12 7.98 8.76
CA PRO A 85 10.83 6.81 7.90
C PRO A 85 10.78 5.48 8.65
N LEU A 86 11.02 5.47 9.97
CA LEU A 86 11.05 4.26 10.79
C LEU A 86 10.53 4.59 12.17
N ILE A 87 9.21 4.61 12.33
CA ILE A 87 8.58 4.58 13.64
C ILE A 87 8.60 3.13 14.12
N VAL A 88 9.26 2.87 15.23
CA VAL A 88 9.38 1.53 15.82
C VAL A 88 8.69 1.48 17.17
N ALA A 89 7.92 0.43 17.43
CA ALA A 89 7.26 0.27 18.71
C ALA A 89 8.24 -0.22 19.78
N ARG A 90 8.20 0.39 20.96
CA ARG A 90 9.07 0.02 22.07
C ARG A 90 8.72 -1.39 22.54
N ASN A 91 9.69 -2.31 22.49
CA ASN A 91 9.55 -3.57 23.20
C ASN A 91 9.52 -3.31 24.71
N VAL A 92 8.39 -3.62 25.34
CA VAL A 92 8.27 -3.65 26.79
C VAL A 92 8.54 -5.09 27.20
N THR A 93 9.76 -5.35 27.68
CA THR A 93 10.18 -6.64 28.23
C THR A 93 9.43 -6.97 29.52
#